data_AF-A0AA92WD23-F1
#
_entry.id   AF-A0AA92WD23-F1
#
_cell.length_a   1.000
_cell.length_b   1.000
_cell.length_c   1.000
_cell.angle_alpha   90.00
_cell.angle_beta   90.00
_cell.angle_gamma   90.00
#
_symmetry.space_group_name_H-M   'P 1'
#
loop_
_entity.id
_entity.type
_entity.pdbx_description
1 polymer ?
#
loop_
_entity_poly.entity_id
_entity_poly.type
_entity_poly.pdbx_seq_one_letter_code
_entity_poly.pdbx_strand_id
1 'polypeptide(L)'
;MATTAESAVKDVHAPVLSIAYNDVDGIHLDDWMDVHYKVNNQYALWGGQATINEQNFKLKYELIGYISPNYDTNESDHATIDGDLFKVKGYKDDATGRQIIGRTPLVRVTLVDGNSGDAIASVGYIKVEITDVNATPETVESDGIKKDYTVGCTGNALDKVQAITWDEVESKVLAKIDMSKSEFEANYRFVDGIQYKPNAQNDFDVLTPSVGTVISTTDAVGGHQTNVLKWTVTENEAYQLLKKDGDVITVWVKFAPKATARALKDIYVKLSWTAPKVHNTPTATIKDSDKKAAAWHKANTNAAGFDQLHIQVGNATQAGAKCEFDNLVVANTFNSTLVGIVKKQIEDQYAALAGAATVKYKFAPTADQSHKTFYGAKSNTKYDISVSTDGTTIFASAGTVSHKLATITAGNGTISIEKNDFTKDILNKYGSVSELADALTFTVLADVKTCDPASDLINLTNKTFDVKVIKPLFVKSVSVAAMTLNNYQSMTNVPVKFEFVDFNNYTQAKFWANSNPKVAFKDFYKIASIEQDGDITTNYSGAWKKIDESDIKVTYTPGTLAVSGGVISDYGKVSLVQVNQSRANGFDVKIPVAITYNWGTLYTDIQFHVNPASAAARKH
;
A
#
# COMPACT_ATOMS: atom_id res chain seq x y z
N MET A 1 35.12 -32.57 -6.82
CA MET A 1 36.22 -33.23 -7.55
C MET A 1 35.66 -34.30 -8.47
N ALA A 2 36.37 -34.62 -9.55
CA ALA A 2 36.06 -35.76 -10.39
C ALA A 2 36.40 -37.07 -9.66
N THR A 3 35.55 -38.10 -9.80
CA THR A 3 35.74 -39.39 -9.12
C THR A 3 36.70 -40.33 -9.87
N THR A 4 37.02 -40.02 -11.12
CA THR A 4 38.01 -40.75 -11.94
C THR A 4 38.95 -39.79 -12.64
N ALA A 5 40.19 -40.23 -12.89
CA ALA A 5 41.17 -39.45 -13.64
C ALA A 5 40.67 -39.09 -15.06
N GLU A 6 39.97 -40.02 -15.73
CA GLU A 6 39.40 -39.78 -17.06
C GLU A 6 38.34 -38.68 -17.03
N SER A 7 37.44 -38.68 -16.04
CA SER A 7 36.43 -37.62 -15.89
C SER A 7 37.07 -36.26 -15.60
N ALA A 8 38.13 -36.22 -14.79
CA ALA A 8 38.83 -34.96 -14.51
C ALA A 8 39.45 -34.35 -15.78
N VAL A 9 39.95 -35.19 -16.68
CA VAL A 9 40.59 -34.74 -17.92
C VAL A 9 39.56 -34.36 -18.99
N LYS A 10 38.53 -35.20 -19.22
CA LYS A 10 37.61 -35.07 -20.35
C LYS A 10 36.34 -34.26 -20.08
N ASP A 11 35.89 -34.16 -18.84
CA ASP A 11 34.67 -33.41 -18.51
C ASP A 11 34.95 -31.90 -18.48
N VAL A 12 34.28 -31.15 -19.34
CA VAL A 12 34.38 -29.69 -19.41
C VAL A 12 33.75 -28.97 -18.21
N HIS A 13 32.97 -29.68 -17.39
CA HIS A 13 32.35 -29.16 -16.16
C HIS A 13 33.13 -29.58 -14.90
N ALA A 14 34.21 -30.35 -15.03
CA ALA A 14 35.04 -30.69 -13.89
C ALA A 14 35.73 -29.43 -13.32
N PRO A 15 35.80 -29.27 -11.99
CA PRO A 15 36.49 -28.14 -11.38
C PRO A 15 37.98 -28.12 -11.73
N VAL A 16 38.49 -26.94 -12.04
CA VAL A 16 39.89 -26.68 -12.39
C VAL A 16 40.45 -25.61 -11.45
N LEU A 17 41.66 -25.83 -10.93
CA LEU A 17 42.45 -24.78 -10.26
C LEU A 17 43.41 -24.15 -11.27
N SER A 18 43.81 -22.90 -11.05
CA SER A 18 44.75 -22.22 -11.94
C SER A 18 45.91 -21.65 -11.14
N ILE A 19 47.12 -21.76 -11.70
CA ILE A 19 48.36 -21.23 -11.13
C ILE A 19 49.17 -20.52 -12.22
N ALA A 20 49.86 -19.44 -11.87
CA ALA A 20 50.73 -18.75 -12.83
C ALA A 20 52.04 -19.53 -13.05
N TYR A 21 52.55 -19.54 -14.29
CA TYR A 21 53.75 -20.32 -14.64
C TYR A 21 55.01 -19.97 -13.83
N ASN A 22 55.09 -18.76 -13.28
CA ASN A 22 56.23 -18.24 -12.51
C ASN A 22 55.92 -18.04 -11.02
N ASP A 23 54.83 -18.62 -10.53
CA ASP A 23 54.50 -18.58 -9.10
C ASP A 23 55.54 -19.38 -8.29
N VAL A 24 56.30 -18.67 -7.45
CA VAL A 24 57.37 -19.25 -6.63
C VAL A 24 56.86 -19.79 -5.30
N ASP A 25 55.73 -19.25 -4.84
CA ASP A 25 55.13 -19.56 -3.56
C ASP A 25 54.34 -20.86 -3.67
N GLY A 26 53.63 -21.06 -4.78
CA GLY A 26 52.83 -22.26 -5.05
C GLY A 26 51.39 -22.14 -4.53
N ILE A 27 50.64 -23.23 -4.60
CA ILE A 27 49.27 -23.32 -4.04
C ILE A 27 49.25 -24.37 -2.94
N HIS A 28 48.75 -23.99 -1.76
CA HIS A 28 48.38 -24.91 -0.70
C HIS A 28 47.04 -25.56 -1.04
N LEU A 29 47.06 -26.85 -1.38
CA LEU A 29 45.87 -27.56 -1.88
C LEU A 29 44.79 -27.71 -0.80
N ASP A 30 45.16 -27.74 0.49
CA ASP A 30 44.24 -27.85 1.61
C ASP A 30 43.24 -26.68 1.69
N ASP A 31 43.63 -25.48 1.22
CA ASP A 31 42.78 -24.28 1.21
C ASP A 31 41.61 -24.37 0.21
N TRP A 32 41.70 -25.31 -0.74
CA TRP A 32 40.76 -25.43 -1.85
C TRP A 32 39.91 -26.70 -1.79
N MET A 33 40.14 -27.56 -0.80
CA MET A 33 39.51 -28.88 -0.70
C MET A 33 38.58 -29.00 0.51
N ASP A 34 37.34 -29.41 0.24
CA ASP A 34 36.35 -29.76 1.26
C ASP A 34 35.90 -31.23 1.13
N VAL A 35 35.81 -31.92 2.27
CA VAL A 35 35.27 -33.28 2.34
C VAL A 35 33.77 -33.24 2.61
N HIS A 36 33.02 -33.98 1.81
CA HIS A 36 31.59 -34.20 2.00
C HIS A 36 31.34 -35.67 2.28
N TYR A 37 30.41 -35.94 3.20
CA TYR A 37 29.95 -37.30 3.50
C TYR A 37 28.47 -37.44 3.15
N LYS A 38 28.07 -38.66 2.83
CA LYS A 38 26.71 -38.96 2.38
C LYS A 38 25.94 -39.69 3.46
N VAL A 39 24.88 -39.08 3.96
CA VAL A 39 23.93 -39.68 4.92
C VAL A 39 22.54 -39.62 4.33
N ASN A 40 21.80 -40.74 4.35
CA ASN A 40 20.42 -40.82 3.85
C ASN A 40 20.25 -40.25 2.42
N ASN A 41 21.21 -40.52 1.55
CA ASN A 41 21.24 -40.06 0.17
C ASN A 41 21.41 -38.54 -0.05
N GLN A 42 21.70 -37.77 1.00
CA GLN A 42 22.08 -36.35 0.90
C GLN A 42 23.54 -36.14 1.26
N TYR A 43 24.20 -35.20 0.57
CA TYR A 43 25.57 -34.80 0.86
C TYR A 43 25.56 -33.70 1.93
N ALA A 44 26.36 -33.90 2.98
CA ALA A 44 26.63 -32.90 4.00
C ALA A 44 28.12 -32.54 3.98
N LEU A 45 28.43 -31.26 4.18
CA LEU A 45 29.80 -30.79 4.36
C LEU A 45 30.35 -31.32 5.69
N TRP A 46 31.50 -31.97 5.65
CA TRP A 46 32.30 -32.25 6.84
C TRP A 46 33.20 -31.06 7.14
N GLY A 47 33.91 -30.56 6.12
CA GLY A 47 34.84 -29.45 6.20
C GLY A 47 36.17 -29.75 5.49
N GLY A 48 37.09 -28.78 5.55
CA GLY A 48 38.44 -28.90 5.00
C GLY A 48 39.43 -29.63 5.91
N GLN A 49 40.71 -29.58 5.56
CA GLN A 49 41.80 -30.34 6.21
C GLN A 49 41.84 -30.17 7.75
N ALA A 50 41.71 -28.94 8.26
CA ALA A 50 41.73 -28.70 9.71
C ALA A 50 40.61 -29.45 10.46
N THR A 51 39.39 -29.45 9.91
CA THR A 51 38.22 -30.05 10.54
C THR A 51 38.26 -31.58 10.51
N ILE A 52 38.68 -32.18 9.39
CA ILE A 52 38.76 -33.65 9.29
C ILE A 52 39.89 -34.22 10.15
N ASN A 53 40.97 -33.45 10.35
CA ASN A 53 42.13 -33.87 11.13
C ASN A 53 41.81 -34.00 12.63
N GLU A 54 40.78 -33.30 13.14
CA GLU A 54 40.27 -33.50 14.50
C GLU A 54 39.77 -34.93 14.74
N GLN A 55 39.35 -35.62 13.68
CA GLN A 55 38.92 -37.03 13.71
C GLN A 55 40.01 -37.98 13.20
N ASN A 56 41.25 -37.49 13.08
CA ASN A 56 42.42 -38.22 12.58
C ASN A 56 42.31 -38.66 11.10
N PHE A 57 41.51 -37.94 10.29
CA PHE A 57 41.49 -38.08 8.83
C PHE A 57 42.41 -37.04 8.19
N LYS A 58 43.04 -37.38 7.06
CA LYS A 58 43.96 -36.48 6.36
C LYS A 58 43.79 -36.57 4.84
N LEU A 59 44.00 -35.45 4.14
CA LEU A 59 44.16 -35.44 2.71
C LEU A 59 45.64 -35.71 2.36
N LYS A 60 45.85 -36.58 1.37
CA LYS A 60 47.14 -36.84 0.76
C LYS A 60 47.05 -36.52 -0.73
N TYR A 61 48.05 -35.79 -1.21
CA TYR A 61 48.12 -35.31 -2.58
C TYR A 61 49.24 -36.01 -3.33
N GLU A 62 48.99 -36.37 -4.58
CA GLU A 62 50.03 -36.86 -5.46
C GLU A 62 49.78 -36.43 -6.91
N LEU A 63 50.87 -36.27 -7.66
CA LEU A 63 50.82 -36.02 -9.09
C LEU A 63 50.60 -37.33 -9.83
N ILE A 64 49.61 -37.35 -10.70
CA ILE A 64 49.32 -38.48 -11.57
C ILE A 64 49.90 -38.20 -12.95
N GLY A 65 50.90 -38.98 -13.35
CA GLY A 65 51.40 -38.94 -14.71
C GLY A 65 50.30 -39.32 -15.69
N TYR A 66 49.96 -38.42 -16.60
CA TYR A 66 49.08 -38.75 -17.73
C TYR A 66 49.61 -38.11 -19.00
N ILE A 67 49.51 -38.88 -20.08
CA ILE A 67 49.91 -38.44 -21.41
C ILE A 67 48.68 -37.84 -22.07
N SER A 68 48.79 -36.59 -22.52
CA SER A 68 47.73 -35.94 -23.27
C SER A 68 47.45 -36.72 -24.55
N PRO A 69 46.18 -36.94 -24.96
CA PRO A 69 45.84 -37.82 -26.09
C PRO A 69 46.50 -37.48 -27.42
N ASN A 70 46.98 -36.24 -27.59
CA ASN A 70 47.45 -35.70 -28.86
C ASN A 70 48.96 -35.37 -28.88
N TYR A 71 49.64 -35.45 -27.72
CA TYR A 71 51.01 -34.99 -27.57
C TYR A 71 51.68 -35.94 -26.58
N ASP A 72 52.70 -36.69 -27.01
CA ASP A 72 53.44 -37.72 -26.24
C ASP A 72 54.25 -37.14 -25.05
N THR A 73 53.64 -36.22 -24.29
CA THR A 73 54.22 -35.50 -23.16
C THR A 73 53.36 -35.73 -21.92
N ASN A 74 54.01 -36.08 -20.80
CA ASN A 74 53.35 -36.20 -19.51
C ASN A 74 53.08 -34.81 -18.94
N GLU A 75 51.81 -34.45 -18.77
CA GLU A 75 51.41 -33.12 -18.28
C GLU A 75 51.83 -32.86 -16.83
N SER A 76 51.98 -33.93 -16.03
CA SER A 76 52.36 -33.81 -14.62
C SER A 76 53.88 -33.63 -14.40
N ASP A 77 54.70 -33.72 -15.46
CA ASP A 77 56.13 -33.39 -15.38
C ASP A 77 56.36 -31.87 -15.17
N HIS A 78 55.32 -31.05 -15.35
CA HIS A 78 55.34 -29.60 -15.20
C HIS A 78 55.00 -29.10 -13.78
N ALA A 79 54.96 -30.00 -12.80
CA ALA A 79 54.68 -29.64 -11.42
C ALA A 79 55.44 -30.53 -10.42
N THR A 80 55.48 -30.07 -9.17
CA THR A 80 55.94 -30.84 -7.99
C THR A 80 54.94 -30.67 -6.87
N ILE A 81 54.77 -31.70 -6.05
CA ILE A 81 53.98 -31.63 -4.81
C ILE A 81 54.88 -32.03 -3.64
N ASP A 82 54.91 -31.19 -2.62
CA ASP A 82 55.52 -31.48 -1.32
C ASP A 82 54.48 -31.26 -0.22
N GLY A 83 53.97 -32.34 0.38
CA GLY A 83 52.81 -32.27 1.27
C GLY A 83 51.55 -31.80 0.52
N ASP A 84 51.00 -30.67 0.96
CA ASP A 84 49.87 -29.97 0.33
C ASP A 84 50.32 -28.89 -0.67
N LEU A 85 51.62 -28.58 -0.74
CA LEU A 85 52.13 -27.49 -1.54
C LEU A 85 52.38 -27.95 -2.98
N PHE A 86 51.54 -27.45 -3.90
CA PHE A 86 51.70 -27.61 -5.33
C PHE A 86 52.58 -26.48 -5.91
N LYS A 87 53.65 -26.83 -6.63
CA LYS A 87 54.51 -25.87 -7.34
C LYS A 87 54.65 -26.20 -8.81
N VAL A 88 54.74 -25.17 -9.63
CA VAL A 88 55.03 -25.30 -11.06
C VAL A 88 56.52 -25.59 -11.27
N LYS A 89 56.82 -26.43 -12.25
CA LYS A 89 58.18 -26.83 -12.63
C LYS A 89 58.35 -26.72 -14.15
N GLY A 90 59.54 -26.29 -14.59
CA GLY A 90 59.92 -26.34 -16.00
C GLY A 90 60.07 -27.78 -16.53
N TYR A 91 60.15 -27.93 -17.85
CA TYR A 91 60.39 -29.22 -18.48
C TYR A 91 61.81 -29.72 -18.18
N LYS A 92 61.97 -30.98 -17.73
CA LYS A 92 63.29 -31.63 -17.45
C LYS A 92 64.23 -30.83 -16.53
N ASP A 93 63.70 -30.31 -15.43
CA ASP A 93 64.45 -29.55 -14.40
C ASP A 93 64.97 -28.16 -14.85
N ASP A 94 64.54 -27.65 -16.01
CA ASP A 94 64.77 -26.25 -16.38
C ASP A 94 64.00 -25.29 -15.46
N ALA A 95 64.51 -24.04 -15.34
CA ALA A 95 63.78 -22.97 -14.67
C ALA A 95 62.38 -22.78 -15.28
N THR A 96 61.40 -22.44 -14.44
CA THR A 96 60.03 -22.20 -14.90
C THR A 96 59.99 -21.11 -15.96
N GLY A 97 59.23 -21.36 -17.04
CA GLY A 97 59.16 -20.47 -18.18
C GLY A 97 57.87 -20.68 -18.97
N ARG A 98 57.50 -19.69 -19.78
CA ARG A 98 56.21 -19.62 -20.49
C ARG A 98 55.88 -20.79 -21.40
N GLN A 99 56.86 -21.59 -21.78
CA GLN A 99 56.67 -22.80 -22.58
C GLN A 99 55.75 -23.85 -21.92
N ILE A 100 55.49 -23.71 -20.62
CA ILE A 100 54.59 -24.60 -19.86
C ILE A 100 53.17 -24.03 -19.68
N ILE A 101 52.87 -22.85 -20.25
CA ILE A 101 51.51 -22.29 -20.23
C ILE A 101 50.56 -23.17 -21.04
N GLY A 102 49.35 -23.39 -20.52
CA GLY A 102 48.34 -24.28 -21.08
C GLY A 102 48.55 -25.75 -20.73
N ARG A 103 49.62 -26.08 -20.00
CA ARG A 103 49.82 -27.42 -19.44
C ARG A 103 48.91 -27.63 -18.25
N THR A 104 48.45 -28.85 -18.07
CA THR A 104 47.40 -29.18 -17.09
C THR A 104 47.77 -30.36 -16.20
N PRO A 105 48.72 -30.22 -15.24
CA PRO A 105 49.02 -31.25 -14.26
C PRO A 105 47.77 -31.79 -13.55
N LEU A 106 47.75 -33.11 -13.30
CA LEU A 106 46.63 -33.77 -12.63
C LEU A 106 47.04 -34.20 -11.22
N VAL A 107 46.24 -33.80 -10.24
CA VAL A 107 46.44 -34.13 -8.83
C VAL A 107 45.40 -35.16 -8.39
N ARG A 108 45.86 -36.28 -7.83
CA ARG A 108 45.01 -37.21 -7.08
C ARG A 108 44.98 -36.78 -5.62
N VAL A 109 43.76 -36.64 -5.12
CA VAL A 109 43.46 -36.29 -3.74
C VAL A 109 42.91 -37.53 -3.04
N THR A 110 43.58 -37.99 -1.99
CA THR A 110 43.21 -39.20 -1.25
C THR A 110 42.85 -38.84 0.17
N LEU A 111 41.63 -39.16 0.60
CA LEU A 111 41.25 -39.08 1.99
C LEU A 111 41.68 -40.37 2.70
N VAL A 112 42.53 -40.26 3.71
CA VAL A 112 43.01 -41.40 4.51
C VAL A 112 42.50 -41.33 5.95
N ASP A 113 42.12 -42.49 6.49
CA ASP A 113 41.74 -42.66 7.89
C ASP A 113 42.96 -43.09 8.71
N GLY A 114 43.49 -42.15 9.50
CA GLY A 114 44.62 -42.39 10.40
C GLY A 114 44.29 -43.33 11.56
N ASN A 115 43.01 -43.59 11.84
CA ASN A 115 42.60 -44.56 12.88
C ASN A 115 42.69 -46.00 12.38
N SER A 116 42.70 -46.20 11.07
CA SER A 116 42.67 -47.51 10.40
C SER A 116 43.98 -47.81 9.67
N GLY A 117 45.11 -47.32 10.17
CA GLY A 117 46.43 -47.55 9.56
C GLY A 117 46.60 -46.87 8.19
N ASP A 118 46.08 -45.64 8.04
CA ASP A 118 46.08 -44.86 6.79
C ASP A 118 45.30 -45.53 5.64
N ALA A 119 44.23 -46.28 5.97
CA ALA A 119 43.34 -46.86 4.97
C ALA A 119 42.67 -45.75 4.13
N ILE A 120 42.54 -46.00 2.82
CA ILE A 120 41.95 -45.05 1.88
C ILE A 120 40.43 -45.06 2.04
N ALA A 121 39.87 -43.92 2.47
CA ALA A 121 38.44 -43.73 2.63
C ALA A 121 37.77 -43.20 1.34
N SER A 122 38.47 -42.38 0.56
CA SER A 122 37.96 -41.85 -0.71
C SER A 122 39.09 -41.31 -1.60
N VAL A 123 38.82 -41.21 -2.91
CA VAL A 123 39.76 -40.68 -3.90
C VAL A 123 39.01 -39.71 -4.82
N GLY A 124 39.62 -38.56 -5.09
CA GLY A 124 39.19 -37.58 -6.08
C GLY A 124 40.35 -37.10 -6.95
N TYR A 125 40.02 -36.43 -8.04
CA TYR A 125 40.99 -35.88 -8.98
C TYR A 125 40.65 -34.41 -9.28
N ILE A 126 41.69 -33.58 -9.35
CA ILE A 126 41.58 -32.17 -9.74
C ILE A 126 42.68 -31.81 -10.74
N LYS A 127 42.27 -31.06 -11.77
CA LYS A 127 43.16 -30.55 -12.80
C LYS A 127 43.65 -29.17 -12.36
N VAL A 128 44.95 -28.92 -12.48
CA VAL A 128 45.54 -27.60 -12.27
C VAL A 128 46.00 -27.09 -13.63
N GLU A 129 45.48 -25.96 -14.08
CA GLU A 129 45.89 -25.30 -15.32
C GLU A 129 47.00 -24.30 -15.04
N ILE A 130 48.15 -24.49 -15.70
CA ILE A 130 49.23 -23.52 -15.67
C ILE A 130 48.91 -22.42 -16.67
N THR A 131 48.61 -21.25 -16.13
CA THR A 131 48.22 -20.08 -16.91
C THR A 131 49.41 -19.14 -17.10
N ASP A 132 49.29 -18.23 -18.06
CA ASP A 132 50.20 -17.08 -18.08
C ASP A 132 50.06 -16.33 -16.75
N VAL A 133 51.03 -15.47 -16.42
CA VAL A 133 50.73 -14.38 -15.49
C VAL A 133 49.66 -13.53 -16.20
N ASN A 134 48.38 -13.85 -15.97
CA ASN A 134 47.31 -12.88 -16.13
C ASN A 134 47.64 -11.82 -15.09
N ALA A 135 48.48 -10.87 -15.52
CA ALA A 135 48.95 -9.84 -14.64
C ALA A 135 47.71 -9.15 -14.10
N THR A 136 47.59 -9.11 -12.76
CA THR A 136 46.46 -8.54 -12.04
C THR A 136 45.95 -7.31 -12.79
N PRO A 137 44.65 -7.28 -13.16
CA PRO A 137 44.11 -6.18 -13.96
C PRO A 137 44.43 -4.84 -13.30
N GLU A 138 44.75 -3.83 -14.10
CA GLU A 138 44.93 -2.50 -13.54
C GLU A 138 43.56 -1.90 -13.24
N THR A 139 43.38 -1.39 -12.03
CA THR A 139 42.16 -0.72 -11.62
C THR A 139 42.39 0.79 -11.50
N VAL A 140 41.43 1.55 -12.00
CA VAL A 140 41.43 3.02 -11.96
C VAL A 140 40.09 3.51 -11.45
N GLU A 141 40.12 4.52 -10.59
CA GLU A 141 38.93 5.12 -9.98
C GLU A 141 38.70 6.52 -10.56
N SER A 142 37.52 6.75 -11.13
CA SER A 142 37.08 8.10 -11.53
C SER A 142 36.72 8.95 -10.29
N ASP A 143 36.69 10.27 -10.44
CA ASP A 143 36.24 11.22 -9.41
C ASP A 143 34.74 11.10 -9.11
N GLY A 144 34.01 10.46 -10.02
CA GLY A 144 32.58 10.22 -9.92
C GLY A 144 31.72 11.45 -10.27
N ILE A 145 30.50 11.16 -10.72
CA ILE A 145 29.46 12.15 -10.97
C ILE A 145 28.87 12.58 -9.62
N LYS A 146 28.82 13.88 -9.36
CA LYS A 146 28.06 14.46 -8.23
C LYS A 146 26.87 15.21 -8.76
N LYS A 147 25.68 14.61 -8.66
CA LYS A 147 24.43 15.19 -9.16
C LYS A 147 23.28 14.76 -8.26
N ASP A 148 22.47 15.72 -7.82
CA ASP A 148 21.25 15.42 -7.06
C ASP A 148 20.28 14.57 -7.89
N TYR A 149 19.49 13.76 -7.21
CA TYR A 149 18.47 12.93 -7.83
C TYR A 149 17.08 13.38 -7.39
N THR A 150 16.25 13.74 -8.36
CA THR A 150 14.82 13.95 -8.17
C THR A 150 14.09 12.90 -8.96
N VAL A 151 13.21 12.16 -8.28
CA VAL A 151 12.40 11.12 -8.91
C VAL A 151 11.53 11.69 -10.04
N GLY A 152 11.65 11.07 -11.22
CA GLY A 152 10.84 11.34 -12.38
C GLY A 152 9.82 10.23 -12.68
N CYS A 153 9.23 10.32 -13.88
CA CYS A 153 8.39 9.28 -14.45
C CYS A 153 9.22 8.35 -15.35
N THR A 154 9.39 8.77 -16.60
CA THR A 154 10.07 8.03 -17.65
C THR A 154 11.22 8.88 -18.19
N GLY A 155 12.24 8.22 -18.73
CA GLY A 155 13.45 8.86 -19.23
C GLY A 155 14.68 8.46 -18.42
N ASN A 156 15.64 9.37 -18.40
CA ASN A 156 16.98 9.12 -17.91
C ASN A 156 17.29 10.10 -16.76
N ALA A 157 17.59 9.56 -15.58
CA ALA A 157 18.03 10.36 -14.44
C ALA A 157 19.46 10.92 -14.66
N LEU A 158 20.30 10.11 -15.30
CA LEU A 158 21.52 10.56 -15.98
C LEU A 158 21.34 10.35 -17.48
N ASP A 159 21.47 11.39 -18.28
CA ASP A 159 21.41 11.28 -19.75
C ASP A 159 22.74 11.69 -20.35
N LYS A 160 23.52 10.71 -20.83
CA LYS A 160 24.83 10.91 -21.48
C LYS A 160 25.76 11.84 -20.68
N VAL A 161 25.73 11.73 -19.36
CA VAL A 161 26.57 12.56 -18.47
C VAL A 161 27.99 12.03 -18.54
N GLN A 162 28.96 12.92 -18.64
CA GLN A 162 30.37 12.55 -18.66
C GLN A 162 30.75 11.87 -17.34
N ALA A 163 31.14 10.59 -17.42
CA ALA A 163 31.44 9.76 -16.26
C ALA A 163 32.94 9.70 -15.94
N ILE A 164 33.79 9.93 -16.95
CA ILE A 164 35.22 10.18 -16.77
C ILE A 164 35.65 11.28 -17.74
N THR A 165 36.42 12.23 -17.23
CA THR A 165 36.95 13.34 -18.02
C THR A 165 38.23 12.96 -18.75
N TRP A 166 38.59 13.76 -19.76
CA TRP A 166 39.85 13.59 -20.48
C TRP A 166 41.06 13.73 -19.54
N ASP A 167 41.03 14.73 -18.65
CA ASP A 167 42.07 14.99 -17.67
C ASP A 167 42.26 13.79 -16.72
N GLU A 168 41.17 13.13 -16.31
CA GLU A 168 41.24 11.91 -15.51
C GLU A 168 41.75 10.70 -16.30
N VAL A 169 41.42 10.59 -17.60
CA VAL A 169 42.00 9.54 -18.44
C VAL A 169 43.52 9.74 -18.53
N GLU A 170 44.02 10.95 -18.74
CA GLU A 170 45.48 11.19 -18.78
C GLU A 170 46.15 11.01 -17.41
N SER A 171 45.63 11.67 -16.39
CA SER A 171 46.25 11.70 -15.06
C SER A 171 46.09 10.41 -14.26
N LYS A 172 45.05 9.60 -14.53
CA LYS A 172 44.76 8.38 -13.78
C LYS A 172 44.87 7.10 -14.60
N VAL A 173 44.43 7.08 -15.86
CA VAL A 173 44.51 5.85 -16.69
C VAL A 173 45.88 5.76 -17.35
N LEU A 174 46.28 6.76 -18.12
CA LEU A 174 47.54 6.77 -18.86
C LEU A 174 48.76 6.81 -17.93
N ALA A 175 48.71 7.63 -16.88
CA ALA A 175 49.77 7.68 -15.87
C ALA A 175 49.93 6.35 -15.11
N LYS A 176 48.85 5.60 -14.88
CA LYS A 176 48.89 4.32 -14.18
C LYS A 176 49.56 3.22 -15.00
N ILE A 177 49.36 3.23 -16.31
CA ILE A 177 49.92 2.24 -17.23
C ILE A 177 51.23 2.72 -17.90
N ASP A 178 51.69 3.93 -17.59
CA ASP A 178 52.87 4.59 -18.16
C ASP A 178 52.91 4.55 -19.70
N MET A 179 51.82 4.99 -20.34
CA MET A 179 51.69 5.05 -21.80
C MET A 179 51.26 6.42 -22.28
N SER A 180 51.75 6.82 -23.45
CA SER A 180 51.22 7.98 -24.16
C SER A 180 49.81 7.72 -24.68
N LYS A 181 49.08 8.81 -24.95
CA LYS A 181 47.77 8.77 -25.62
C LYS A 181 47.77 7.91 -26.89
N SER A 182 48.74 8.14 -27.78
CA SER A 182 48.83 7.42 -29.05
C SER A 182 49.06 5.93 -28.86
N GLU A 183 49.85 5.55 -27.85
CA GLU A 183 50.08 4.15 -27.49
C GLU A 183 48.81 3.52 -26.92
N PHE A 184 48.09 4.21 -26.03
CA PHE A 184 46.84 3.71 -25.48
C PHE A 184 45.78 3.50 -26.56
N GLU A 185 45.55 4.48 -27.43
CA GLU A 185 44.57 4.39 -28.51
C GLU A 185 44.96 3.35 -29.57
N ALA A 186 46.25 3.11 -29.80
CA ALA A 186 46.72 2.05 -30.68
C ALA A 186 46.48 0.66 -30.08
N ASN A 187 46.69 0.51 -28.76
CA ASN A 187 46.78 -0.78 -28.09
C ASN A 187 45.52 -1.23 -27.36
N TYR A 188 44.61 -0.33 -26.98
CA TYR A 188 43.40 -0.65 -26.21
C TYR A 188 42.11 -0.31 -26.94
N ARG A 189 41.05 -1.08 -26.65
CA ARG A 189 39.68 -0.81 -27.06
C ARG A 189 38.74 -0.83 -25.87
N PHE A 190 37.80 0.11 -25.84
CA PHE A 190 36.70 0.07 -24.87
C PHE A 190 35.77 -1.11 -25.18
N VAL A 191 35.41 -1.89 -24.16
CA VAL A 191 34.43 -2.98 -24.27
C VAL A 191 33.05 -2.38 -24.02
N ASP A 192 32.38 -2.01 -25.11
CA ASP A 192 31.08 -1.35 -25.05
C ASP A 192 29.95 -2.30 -24.62
N GLY A 193 28.95 -1.75 -23.92
CA GLY A 193 27.74 -2.47 -23.52
C GLY A 193 27.90 -3.51 -22.41
N ILE A 194 29.09 -3.68 -21.81
CA ILE A 194 29.32 -4.61 -20.71
C ILE A 194 29.81 -3.85 -19.47
N GLN A 195 29.15 -4.10 -18.34
CA GLN A 195 29.56 -3.61 -17.03
C GLN A 195 30.03 -4.77 -16.16
N TYR A 196 30.84 -4.45 -15.15
CA TYR A 196 31.51 -5.41 -14.30
C TYR A 196 31.37 -5.06 -12.81
N LYS A 197 31.64 -6.04 -11.96
CA LYS A 197 31.76 -5.92 -10.50
C LYS A 197 32.97 -6.74 -10.01
N PRO A 198 33.69 -6.28 -8.98
CA PRO A 198 34.81 -7.03 -8.42
C PRO A 198 34.33 -8.34 -7.78
N ASN A 199 35.12 -9.40 -7.92
CA ASN A 199 34.92 -10.70 -7.27
C ASN A 199 35.98 -10.96 -6.17
N ALA A 200 35.86 -12.08 -5.46
CA ALA A 200 36.71 -12.38 -4.30
C ALA A 200 38.16 -12.72 -4.67
N GLN A 201 38.46 -12.93 -5.94
CA GLN A 201 39.76 -13.35 -6.47
C GLN A 201 40.58 -12.17 -7.02
N ASN A 202 40.21 -10.92 -6.69
CA ASN A 202 40.78 -9.71 -7.28
C ASN A 202 40.61 -9.63 -8.81
N ASP A 203 39.51 -10.20 -9.31
CA ASP A 203 39.10 -10.17 -10.73
C ASP A 203 37.68 -9.60 -10.85
N PHE A 204 37.09 -9.61 -12.05
CA PHE A 204 35.82 -8.95 -12.36
C PHE A 204 34.80 -9.88 -13.04
N ASP A 205 33.62 -9.98 -12.44
CA ASP A 205 32.46 -10.66 -13.04
C ASP A 205 31.59 -9.66 -13.81
N VAL A 206 30.86 -10.14 -14.82
CA VAL A 206 29.86 -9.33 -15.53
C VAL A 206 28.73 -8.93 -14.57
N LEU A 207 28.42 -7.63 -14.51
CA LEU A 207 27.32 -7.09 -13.73
C LEU A 207 26.00 -7.34 -14.47
N THR A 208 25.18 -8.25 -13.93
CA THR A 208 23.85 -8.59 -14.47
C THR A 208 22.78 -8.48 -13.37
N PRO A 209 21.73 -7.66 -13.53
CA PRO A 209 21.53 -6.70 -14.63
C PRO A 209 22.54 -5.55 -14.57
N SER A 210 22.89 -4.98 -15.72
CA SER A 210 23.68 -3.75 -15.80
C SER A 210 22.89 -2.57 -15.22
N VAL A 211 23.59 -1.53 -14.76
CA VAL A 211 23.00 -0.27 -14.30
C VAL A 211 23.23 0.80 -15.37
N GLY A 212 22.21 1.03 -16.18
CA GLY A 212 22.26 1.97 -17.29
C GLY A 212 23.18 1.51 -18.42
N THR A 213 23.64 2.47 -19.23
CA THR A 213 24.51 2.23 -20.39
C THR A 213 25.68 3.21 -20.37
N VAL A 214 26.89 2.67 -20.46
CA VAL A 214 28.12 3.46 -20.59
C VAL A 214 28.61 3.30 -22.02
N ILE A 215 28.77 4.42 -22.71
CA ILE A 215 29.28 4.46 -24.08
C ILE A 215 30.57 5.27 -24.13
N SER A 216 31.45 4.90 -25.06
CA SER A 216 32.59 5.75 -25.41
C SER A 216 32.16 6.74 -26.50
N THR A 217 32.50 8.02 -26.31
CA THR A 217 32.23 9.07 -27.29
C THR A 217 33.49 9.86 -27.60
N THR A 218 33.59 10.35 -28.84
CA THR A 218 34.61 11.30 -29.28
C THR A 218 33.99 12.71 -29.24
N ASP A 219 34.20 13.44 -28.15
CA ASP A 219 33.81 14.85 -28.13
C ASP A 219 34.87 15.67 -28.88
N ALA A 220 34.58 15.97 -30.15
CA ALA A 220 35.47 16.72 -31.01
C ALA A 220 35.41 18.22 -30.71
N VAL A 221 36.30 18.70 -29.84
CA VAL A 221 36.69 20.11 -29.82
C VAL A 221 38.19 20.21 -30.05
N GLY A 222 38.58 20.60 -31.27
CA GLY A 222 39.95 21.05 -31.56
C GLY A 222 41.05 19.98 -31.67
N GLY A 223 40.74 18.72 -32.00
CA GLY A 223 41.77 17.75 -32.45
C GLY A 223 42.69 17.15 -31.37
N HIS A 224 42.48 17.44 -30.08
CA HIS A 224 43.38 17.00 -29.00
C HIS A 224 42.78 16.00 -27.98
N GLN A 225 41.49 15.64 -28.02
CA GLN A 225 40.85 14.84 -26.95
C GLN A 225 40.63 13.35 -27.30
N THR A 226 40.86 12.47 -26.32
CA THR A 226 40.71 10.99 -26.33
C THR A 226 39.26 10.55 -26.05
N ASN A 227 39.01 9.24 -26.07
CA ASN A 227 37.76 8.57 -25.71
C ASN A 227 37.25 8.96 -24.29
N VAL A 228 36.24 9.84 -24.22
CA VAL A 228 35.51 10.11 -22.96
C VAL A 228 34.37 9.10 -22.79
N LEU A 229 34.08 8.68 -21.56
CA LEU A 229 32.94 7.80 -21.28
C LEU A 229 31.75 8.62 -20.81
N LYS A 230 30.59 8.36 -21.41
CA LYS A 230 29.31 8.95 -21.00
C LYS A 230 28.40 7.87 -20.45
N TRP A 231 27.79 8.15 -19.31
CA TRP A 231 26.91 7.22 -18.62
C TRP A 231 25.46 7.73 -18.66
N THR A 232 24.56 6.83 -19.02
CA THR A 232 23.12 7.04 -19.01
C THR A 232 22.51 6.06 -18.02
N VAL A 233 21.68 6.54 -17.09
CA VAL A 233 20.98 5.71 -16.09
C VAL A 233 19.50 6.05 -16.18
N THR A 234 18.65 5.03 -16.30
CA THR A 234 17.20 5.23 -16.43
C THR A 234 16.57 5.65 -15.10
N GLU A 235 15.42 6.31 -15.16
CA GLU A 235 14.64 6.68 -13.95
C GLU A 235 14.31 5.46 -13.07
N ASN A 236 13.96 4.32 -13.68
CA ASN A 236 13.64 3.11 -12.93
C ASN A 236 14.85 2.59 -12.14
N GLU A 237 16.03 2.54 -12.75
CA GLU A 237 17.26 2.10 -12.09
C GLU A 237 17.67 3.08 -10.98
N ALA A 238 17.69 4.39 -11.28
CA ALA A 238 18.01 5.42 -10.31
C ALA A 238 17.06 5.38 -9.10
N TYR A 239 15.76 5.27 -9.34
CA TYR A 239 14.77 5.15 -8.28
C TYR A 239 15.00 3.92 -7.39
N GLN A 240 15.39 2.77 -7.95
CA GLN A 240 15.64 1.56 -7.15
C GLN A 240 16.94 1.62 -6.36
N LEU A 241 17.96 2.34 -6.84
CA LEU A 241 19.29 2.36 -6.23
C LEU A 241 19.54 3.57 -5.31
N LEU A 242 18.91 4.72 -5.59
CA LEU A 242 19.08 5.96 -4.82
C LEU A 242 17.87 6.20 -3.91
N LYS A 243 18.02 5.88 -2.62
CA LYS A 243 16.94 5.98 -1.62
C LYS A 243 17.20 7.07 -0.59
N LYS A 244 18.45 7.44 -0.35
CA LYS A 244 18.88 8.37 0.70
C LYS A 244 19.95 9.34 0.19
N ASP A 245 20.02 10.50 0.82
CA ASP A 245 21.09 11.48 0.62
C ASP A 245 22.46 10.82 0.80
N GLY A 246 23.34 11.02 -0.19
CA GLY A 246 24.69 10.46 -0.20
C GLY A 246 24.81 9.05 -0.76
N ASP A 247 23.70 8.42 -1.20
CA ASP A 247 23.77 7.13 -1.89
C ASP A 247 24.64 7.21 -3.15
N VAL A 248 25.38 6.13 -3.42
CA VAL A 248 26.33 6.04 -4.53
C VAL A 248 26.02 4.81 -5.38
N ILE A 249 25.81 5.02 -6.67
CA ILE A 249 25.79 3.95 -7.67
C ILE A 249 27.21 3.74 -8.17
N THR A 250 27.68 2.49 -8.23
CA THR A 250 29.01 2.16 -8.77
C THR A 250 28.92 1.08 -9.84
N VAL A 251 29.65 1.27 -10.94
CA VAL A 251 29.81 0.29 -12.02
C VAL A 251 31.26 0.26 -12.46
N TRP A 252 31.74 -0.90 -12.92
CA TRP A 252 33.07 -1.01 -13.54
C TRP A 252 32.94 -1.23 -15.04
N VAL A 253 33.83 -0.62 -15.81
CA VAL A 253 33.91 -0.76 -17.27
C VAL A 253 35.33 -1.10 -17.70
N LYS A 254 35.49 -1.72 -18.87
CA LYS A 254 36.76 -2.36 -19.27
C LYS A 254 37.36 -1.78 -20.54
N PHE A 255 38.67 -1.57 -20.52
CA PHE A 255 39.50 -1.43 -21.72
C PHE A 255 40.32 -2.70 -21.92
N ALA A 256 40.09 -3.38 -23.03
CA ALA A 256 40.76 -4.63 -23.39
C ALA A 256 41.89 -4.35 -24.41
N PRO A 257 43.04 -5.04 -24.31
CA PRO A 257 44.07 -5.00 -25.34
C PRO A 257 43.54 -5.41 -26.73
N LYS A 258 43.98 -4.73 -27.80
CA LYS A 258 43.65 -5.06 -29.20
C LYS A 258 44.47 -6.22 -29.75
N ALA A 259 45.68 -6.41 -29.22
CA ALA A 259 46.55 -7.52 -29.53
C ALA A 259 46.76 -8.35 -28.25
N THR A 260 46.89 -9.66 -28.40
CA THR A 260 47.23 -10.60 -27.31
C THR A 260 48.72 -10.52 -26.92
N ALA A 261 49.36 -9.37 -27.14
CA ALA A 261 50.77 -9.16 -26.83
C ALA A 261 50.99 -9.07 -25.32
N ARG A 262 51.94 -9.89 -24.85
CA ARG A 262 52.37 -10.23 -23.48
C ARG A 262 52.50 -9.10 -22.43
N ALA A 263 52.43 -7.82 -22.79
CA ALA A 263 52.69 -6.71 -21.86
C ALA A 263 51.44 -5.87 -21.50
N LEU A 264 50.31 -6.07 -22.18
CA LEU A 264 49.11 -5.25 -22.01
C LEU A 264 48.10 -5.99 -21.11
N LYS A 265 47.64 -5.33 -20.04
CA LYS A 265 46.69 -5.89 -19.06
C LYS A 265 45.29 -5.34 -19.29
N ASP A 266 44.26 -6.08 -18.94
CA ASP A 266 42.91 -5.49 -18.88
C ASP A 266 42.90 -4.34 -17.87
N ILE A 267 42.28 -3.23 -18.26
CA ILE A 267 42.13 -2.04 -17.40
C ILE A 267 40.66 -1.88 -17.05
N TYR A 268 40.36 -1.91 -15.76
CA TYR A 268 39.02 -1.68 -15.24
C TYR A 268 38.92 -0.29 -14.63
N VAL A 269 37.94 0.49 -15.09
CA VAL A 269 37.67 1.84 -14.60
C VAL A 269 36.38 1.82 -13.79
N LYS A 270 36.45 2.23 -12.52
CA LYS A 270 35.27 2.42 -11.67
C LYS A 270 34.64 3.76 -11.97
N LEU A 271 33.38 3.72 -12.36
CA LEU A 271 32.50 4.86 -12.50
C LEU A 271 31.58 4.92 -11.28
N SER A 272 31.36 6.12 -10.78
CA SER A 272 30.44 6.32 -9.67
C SER A 272 29.52 7.50 -9.91
N TRP A 273 28.30 7.42 -9.37
CA TRP A 273 27.38 8.54 -9.28
C TRP A 273 26.92 8.64 -7.83
N THR A 274 27.39 9.69 -7.15
CA THR A 274 26.94 10.08 -5.82
C THR A 274 25.79 11.07 -5.97
N ALA A 275 24.66 10.78 -5.33
CA ALA A 275 23.54 11.72 -5.23
C ALA A 275 23.61 12.47 -3.89
N PRO A 276 24.12 13.72 -3.84
CA PRO A 276 24.23 14.46 -2.59
C PRO A 276 22.87 14.66 -1.92
N LYS A 277 21.84 14.95 -2.73
CA LYS A 277 20.44 14.99 -2.31
C LYS A 277 19.58 14.05 -3.12
N VAL A 278 18.66 13.38 -2.42
CA VAL A 278 17.61 12.54 -3.00
C VAL A 278 16.24 13.13 -2.67
N HIS A 279 15.56 13.62 -3.70
CA HIS A 279 14.21 14.15 -3.62
C HIS A 279 13.21 13.07 -4.05
N ASN A 280 12.68 12.34 -3.07
CA ASN A 280 11.74 11.24 -3.26
C ASN A 280 10.55 11.28 -2.28
N THR A 281 10.25 12.45 -1.71
CA THR A 281 9.16 12.65 -0.74
C THR A 281 8.27 13.85 -1.11
N PRO A 282 7.64 13.85 -2.30
CA PRO A 282 6.68 14.87 -2.67
C PRO A 282 5.53 14.91 -1.66
N THR A 283 5.26 16.10 -1.11
CA THR A 283 4.16 16.31 -0.16
C THR A 283 3.20 17.36 -0.71
N ALA A 284 1.91 17.10 -0.51
CA ALA A 284 0.84 18.06 -0.78
C ALA A 284 -0.14 18.04 0.39
N THR A 285 -0.90 19.13 0.58
CA THR A 285 -1.88 19.22 1.66
C THR A 285 -3.16 19.86 1.16
N ILE A 286 -4.31 19.26 1.50
CA ILE A 286 -5.61 19.92 1.36
C ILE A 286 -5.76 20.92 2.52
N LYS A 287 -5.78 22.21 2.20
CA LYS A 287 -5.97 23.30 3.16
C LYS A 287 -7.45 23.66 3.27
N ASP A 288 -7.83 24.30 4.36
CA ASP A 288 -9.20 24.80 4.53
C ASP A 288 -9.55 25.89 3.51
N SER A 289 -8.56 26.69 3.07
CA SER A 289 -8.71 27.64 1.97
C SER A 289 -9.05 26.99 0.62
N ASP A 290 -8.80 25.69 0.46
CA ASP A 290 -9.12 24.94 -0.76
C ASP A 290 -10.58 24.46 -0.78
N LYS A 291 -11.25 24.49 0.38
CA LYS A 291 -12.63 24.03 0.57
C LYS A 291 -13.60 25.19 0.36
N LYS A 292 -14.77 24.91 -0.23
CA LYS A 292 -15.87 25.88 -0.31
C LYS A 292 -16.55 25.99 1.05
N ALA A 293 -16.32 27.08 1.76
CA ALA A 293 -16.82 27.27 3.13
C ALA A 293 -18.34 27.00 3.31
N ALA A 294 -19.17 27.25 2.29
CA ALA A 294 -20.61 27.01 2.36
C ALA A 294 -21.02 25.52 2.26
N ALA A 295 -20.14 24.65 1.78
CA ALA A 295 -20.41 23.22 1.62
C ALA A 295 -19.90 22.37 2.80
N TRP A 296 -19.03 22.93 3.64
CA TRP A 296 -18.34 22.22 4.70
C TRP A 296 -18.80 22.67 6.09
N HIS A 297 -18.76 21.74 7.03
CA HIS A 297 -19.29 21.93 8.38
C HIS A 297 -18.26 21.53 9.45
N LYS A 298 -18.44 22.05 10.66
CA LYS A 298 -17.73 21.54 11.84
C LYS A 298 -18.18 20.12 12.15
N ALA A 299 -17.28 19.33 12.74
CA ALA A 299 -17.56 17.96 13.15
C ALA A 299 -18.86 17.87 13.96
N ASN A 300 -19.75 16.96 13.55
CA ASN A 300 -21.03 16.66 14.23
C ASN A 300 -21.97 17.87 14.44
N THR A 301 -21.85 18.93 13.64
CA THR A 301 -22.78 20.07 13.68
C THR A 301 -23.18 20.53 12.28
N ASN A 302 -24.22 21.34 12.20
CA ASN A 302 -24.60 22.08 10.99
C ASN A 302 -23.86 23.42 10.85
N ALA A 303 -23.02 23.80 11.82
CA ALA A 303 -22.31 25.07 11.79
C ALA A 303 -21.19 25.05 10.74
N ALA A 304 -20.89 26.21 10.15
CA ALA A 304 -19.81 26.36 9.18
C ALA A 304 -18.46 25.94 9.78
N GLY A 305 -17.71 25.13 9.03
CA GLY A 305 -16.41 24.57 9.40
C GLY A 305 -15.79 23.81 8.24
N PHE A 306 -14.81 22.95 8.50
CA PHE A 306 -14.03 22.29 7.45
C PHE A 306 -13.78 20.80 7.71
N ASP A 307 -14.54 20.19 8.61
CA ASP A 307 -14.28 18.81 9.08
C ASP A 307 -15.08 17.78 8.27
N GLN A 308 -16.32 18.11 7.90
CA GLN A 308 -17.25 17.16 7.30
C GLN A 308 -18.13 17.78 6.21
N LEU A 309 -18.68 16.91 5.36
CA LEU A 309 -19.70 17.22 4.35
C LEU A 309 -21.03 16.57 4.73
N HIS A 310 -22.14 17.12 4.23
CA HIS A 310 -23.48 16.56 4.42
C HIS A 310 -24.09 16.21 3.07
N ILE A 311 -24.78 15.07 3.01
CA ILE A 311 -25.69 14.70 1.93
C ILE A 311 -27.13 14.73 2.46
N GLN A 312 -28.01 15.39 1.73
CA GLN A 312 -29.38 15.64 2.11
C GLN A 312 -30.31 15.35 0.94
N VAL A 313 -31.60 15.19 1.24
CA VAL A 313 -32.62 15.09 0.19
C VAL A 313 -32.86 16.45 -0.46
N GLY A 314 -33.52 16.47 -1.62
CA GLY A 314 -33.89 17.72 -2.30
C GLY A 314 -34.65 18.71 -1.39
N ASN A 315 -34.65 19.99 -1.77
CA ASN A 315 -35.32 21.05 -1.03
C ASN A 315 -36.65 21.44 -1.69
N ALA A 316 -37.71 21.59 -0.90
CA ALA A 316 -39.03 21.99 -1.39
C ALA A 316 -39.11 23.41 -2.00
N THR A 317 -38.07 24.24 -1.82
CA THR A 317 -37.94 25.51 -2.56
C THR A 317 -37.64 25.31 -4.05
N GLN A 318 -37.11 24.15 -4.43
CA GLN A 318 -36.78 23.79 -5.81
C GLN A 318 -37.96 23.09 -6.47
N ALA A 319 -38.39 23.61 -7.62
CA ALA A 319 -39.43 22.99 -8.42
C ALA A 319 -39.02 21.56 -8.85
N GLY A 320 -39.89 20.59 -8.57
CA GLY A 320 -39.66 19.18 -8.93
C GLY A 320 -38.75 18.40 -7.98
N ALA A 321 -38.24 19.02 -6.90
CA ALA A 321 -37.49 18.30 -5.88
C ALA A 321 -38.34 17.19 -5.24
N LYS A 322 -37.67 16.11 -4.87
CA LYS A 322 -38.27 14.94 -4.21
C LYS A 322 -37.51 14.66 -2.91
N CYS A 323 -38.14 13.92 -2.01
CA CYS A 323 -37.48 13.37 -0.83
C CYS A 323 -36.54 12.20 -1.20
N GLU A 324 -35.63 12.39 -2.15
CA GLU A 324 -34.58 11.41 -2.49
C GLU A 324 -33.23 12.08 -2.25
N PHE A 325 -32.23 11.32 -1.79
CA PHE A 325 -30.88 11.85 -1.61
C PHE A 325 -30.31 12.18 -2.99
N ASP A 326 -30.10 13.46 -3.25
CA ASP A 326 -29.46 13.92 -4.48
C ASP A 326 -27.95 13.72 -4.35
N ASN A 327 -27.32 13.23 -5.41
CA ASN A 327 -25.94 12.77 -5.33
C ASN A 327 -24.97 13.91 -4.98
N LEU A 328 -24.38 13.86 -3.78
CA LEU A 328 -23.30 14.78 -3.40
C LEU A 328 -22.11 14.53 -4.30
N VAL A 329 -21.66 15.55 -5.05
CA VAL A 329 -20.45 15.50 -5.86
C VAL A 329 -19.30 16.11 -5.06
N VAL A 330 -18.47 15.27 -4.46
CA VAL A 330 -17.37 15.71 -3.58
C VAL A 330 -16.40 16.67 -4.28
N ALA A 331 -16.08 16.44 -5.56
CA ALA A 331 -15.21 17.36 -6.30
C ALA A 331 -15.76 18.81 -6.36
N ASN A 332 -17.10 18.98 -6.33
CA ASN A 332 -17.74 20.27 -6.39
C ASN A 332 -17.69 21.04 -5.06
N THR A 333 -17.21 20.44 -3.97
CA THR A 333 -17.10 21.08 -2.65
C THR A 333 -15.76 21.78 -2.42
N PHE A 334 -14.87 21.75 -3.41
CA PHE A 334 -13.57 22.44 -3.40
C PHE A 334 -13.55 23.65 -4.35
N ASN A 335 -12.74 24.66 -4.02
CA ASN A 335 -12.57 25.89 -4.82
C ASN A 335 -11.83 25.63 -6.14
N SER A 336 -11.08 24.54 -6.22
CA SER A 336 -10.39 24.05 -7.41
C SER A 336 -10.37 22.52 -7.38
N THR A 337 -10.08 21.88 -8.51
CA THR A 337 -9.96 20.41 -8.52
C THR A 337 -8.83 19.97 -7.59
N LEU A 338 -9.04 18.88 -6.85
CA LEU A 338 -8.01 18.35 -5.95
C LEU A 338 -6.70 18.03 -6.69
N VAL A 339 -6.80 17.52 -7.91
CA VAL A 339 -5.62 17.29 -8.76
C VAL A 339 -4.88 18.60 -9.05
N GLY A 340 -5.58 19.69 -9.34
CA GLY A 340 -4.96 21.00 -9.56
C GLY A 340 -4.24 21.52 -8.31
N ILE A 341 -4.82 21.32 -7.12
CA ILE A 341 -4.21 21.69 -5.83
C ILE A 341 -2.91 20.91 -5.62
N VAL A 342 -2.93 19.59 -5.86
CA VAL A 342 -1.73 18.73 -5.73
C VAL A 342 -0.64 19.18 -6.70
N LYS A 343 -0.99 19.34 -7.99
CA LYS A 343 -0.03 19.71 -9.04
C LYS A 343 0.72 21.00 -8.69
N LYS A 344 -0.01 22.05 -8.33
CA LYS A 344 0.55 23.36 -7.99
C LYS A 344 1.51 23.31 -6.79
N GLN A 345 1.31 22.39 -5.85
CA GLN A 345 2.15 22.31 -4.66
C GLN A 345 3.48 21.57 -4.90
N ILE A 346 3.55 20.71 -5.92
CA ILE A 346 4.72 19.86 -6.16
C ILE A 346 5.44 20.16 -7.48
N GLU A 347 4.86 20.95 -8.39
CA GLU A 347 5.38 21.16 -9.74
C GLU A 347 6.79 21.75 -9.80
N ASP A 348 7.15 22.63 -8.86
CA ASP A 348 8.46 23.30 -8.85
C ASP A 348 9.63 22.31 -8.68
N GLN A 349 9.46 21.29 -7.84
CA GLN A 349 10.49 20.27 -7.59
C GLN A 349 10.23 18.99 -8.38
N TYR A 350 8.96 18.60 -8.59
CA TYR A 350 8.54 17.32 -9.15
C TYR A 350 7.66 17.50 -10.40
N ALA A 351 8.10 18.31 -11.37
CA ALA A 351 7.33 18.65 -12.56
C ALA A 351 6.76 17.44 -13.32
N ALA A 352 7.56 16.37 -13.48
CA ALA A 352 7.11 15.14 -14.15
C ALA A 352 5.99 14.44 -13.37
N LEU A 353 6.17 14.27 -12.04
CA LEU A 353 5.16 13.65 -11.18
C LEU A 353 3.88 14.48 -11.12
N ALA A 354 4.00 15.82 -11.07
CA ALA A 354 2.88 16.75 -11.13
C ALA A 354 2.12 16.60 -12.46
N GLY A 355 2.84 16.55 -13.59
CA GLY A 355 2.26 16.35 -14.92
C GLY A 355 1.38 15.10 -14.97
N ALA A 356 1.86 13.98 -14.42
CA ALA A 356 1.16 12.69 -14.39
C ALA A 356 0.18 12.51 -13.21
N ALA A 357 0.08 13.46 -12.28
CA ALA A 357 -0.74 13.30 -11.09
C ALA A 357 -2.23 13.15 -11.43
N THR A 358 -2.88 12.19 -10.77
CA THR A 358 -4.32 11.93 -10.84
C THR A 358 -4.89 11.80 -9.43
N VAL A 359 -6.17 12.14 -9.27
CA VAL A 359 -6.90 11.96 -8.00
C VAL A 359 -8.16 11.17 -8.27
N LYS A 360 -8.39 10.14 -7.45
CA LYS A 360 -9.64 9.36 -7.43
C LYS A 360 -10.29 9.47 -6.07
N TYR A 361 -11.62 9.50 -6.04
CA TYR A 361 -12.40 9.49 -4.81
C TYR A 361 -12.88 8.07 -4.51
N LYS A 362 -12.67 7.64 -3.27
CA LYS A 362 -13.05 6.30 -2.78
C LYS A 362 -13.66 6.42 -1.40
N PHE A 363 -14.42 5.43 -0.97
CA PHE A 363 -14.59 5.20 0.46
C PHE A 363 -13.26 4.69 1.02
N ALA A 364 -12.85 5.21 2.18
CA ALA A 364 -11.65 4.74 2.86
C ALA A 364 -11.77 3.24 3.17
N PRO A 365 -10.66 2.48 3.25
CA PRO A 365 -10.69 1.08 3.67
C PRO A 365 -11.47 0.90 4.97
N THR A 366 -12.06 -0.28 5.19
CA THR A 366 -12.86 -0.55 6.40
C THR A 366 -12.12 -0.26 7.70
N ALA A 367 -10.81 -0.50 7.75
CA ALA A 367 -9.97 -0.21 8.91
C ALA A 367 -9.90 1.30 9.25
N ASP A 368 -10.08 2.16 8.24
CA ASP A 368 -9.91 3.61 8.32
C ASP A 368 -11.25 4.37 8.34
N GLN A 369 -12.38 3.67 8.27
CA GLN A 369 -13.70 4.28 8.47
C GLN A 369 -13.84 4.81 9.89
N SER A 370 -14.36 6.03 10.04
CA SER A 370 -14.65 6.64 11.35
C SER A 370 -15.70 5.85 12.13
N HIS A 371 -16.63 5.20 11.41
CA HIS A 371 -17.66 4.34 11.97
C HIS A 371 -17.63 2.97 11.29
N LYS A 372 -17.36 1.93 12.08
CA LYS A 372 -17.30 0.52 11.62
C LYS A 372 -18.56 -0.26 11.94
N THR A 373 -19.44 0.32 12.77
CA THR A 373 -20.69 -0.29 13.19
C THR A 373 -21.75 0.78 13.32
N PHE A 374 -22.98 0.45 12.92
CA PHE A 374 -24.18 1.25 13.19
C PHE A 374 -25.26 0.39 13.85
N TYR A 375 -26.29 1.05 14.38
CA TYR A 375 -27.42 0.39 15.01
C TYR A 375 -28.73 0.81 14.36
N GLY A 376 -29.64 -0.14 14.19
CA GLY A 376 -30.98 0.08 13.66
C GLY A 376 -31.93 0.79 14.62
N ALA A 377 -32.90 1.50 14.07
CA ALA A 377 -33.89 2.26 14.82
C ALA A 377 -34.89 1.37 15.59
N LYS A 378 -35.35 0.27 15.00
CA LYS A 378 -36.43 -0.57 15.60
C LYS A 378 -35.93 -1.45 16.75
N SER A 379 -34.98 -2.34 16.46
CA SER A 379 -34.59 -3.42 17.38
C SER A 379 -33.15 -3.28 17.87
N ASN A 380 -32.53 -2.12 17.65
CA ASN A 380 -31.12 -1.90 17.92
C ASN A 380 -30.22 -2.95 17.26
N THR A 381 -30.62 -3.42 16.07
CA THR A 381 -29.88 -4.38 15.26
C THR A 381 -28.50 -3.83 14.97
N LYS A 382 -27.45 -4.60 15.27
CA LYS A 382 -26.07 -4.22 14.97
C LYS A 382 -25.77 -4.47 13.49
N TYR A 383 -25.24 -3.46 12.80
CA TYR A 383 -24.80 -3.53 11.41
C TYR A 383 -23.30 -3.28 11.34
N ASP A 384 -22.54 -4.25 10.85
CA ASP A 384 -21.10 -4.13 10.63
C ASP A 384 -20.80 -3.61 9.22
N ILE A 385 -19.90 -2.63 9.13
CA ILE A 385 -19.57 -1.93 7.88
C ILE A 385 -18.36 -2.57 7.20
N SER A 386 -18.45 -2.71 5.88
CA SER A 386 -17.34 -3.13 5.03
C SER A 386 -17.29 -2.32 3.74
N VAL A 387 -16.12 -2.25 3.11
CA VAL A 387 -15.87 -1.49 1.88
C VAL A 387 -15.25 -2.42 0.83
N SER A 388 -15.67 -2.29 -0.42
CA SER A 388 -15.11 -3.08 -1.52
C SER A 388 -13.61 -2.81 -1.72
N THR A 389 -12.88 -3.78 -2.26
CA THR A 389 -11.42 -3.69 -2.46
C THR A 389 -10.99 -2.47 -3.30
N ASP A 390 -11.80 -2.07 -4.27
CA ASP A 390 -11.57 -0.89 -5.12
C ASP A 390 -12.00 0.44 -4.45
N GLY A 391 -12.66 0.38 -3.29
CA GLY A 391 -13.16 1.51 -2.53
C GLY A 391 -14.42 2.17 -3.11
N THR A 392 -15.12 1.55 -4.07
CA THR A 392 -16.26 2.20 -4.76
C THR A 392 -17.62 1.93 -4.11
N THR A 393 -17.74 0.90 -3.26
CA THR A 393 -19.00 0.52 -2.62
C THR A 393 -18.80 0.29 -1.12
N ILE A 394 -19.74 0.77 -0.31
CA ILE A 394 -19.80 0.51 1.13
C ILE A 394 -21.04 -0.31 1.46
N PHE A 395 -20.90 -1.26 2.38
CA PHE A 395 -21.91 -2.25 2.74
C PHE A 395 -22.20 -2.22 4.24
N ALA A 396 -23.40 -2.68 4.61
CA ALA A 396 -23.76 -3.05 5.97
C ALA A 396 -24.15 -4.52 6.00
N SER A 397 -23.70 -5.22 7.04
CA SER A 397 -24.00 -6.64 7.24
C SER A 397 -24.60 -6.89 8.62
N ALA A 398 -25.63 -7.74 8.68
CA ALA A 398 -26.22 -8.23 9.90
C ALA A 398 -26.23 -9.76 9.84
N GLY A 399 -25.37 -10.40 10.63
CA GLY A 399 -25.10 -11.84 10.50
C GLY A 399 -24.52 -12.17 9.12
N THR A 400 -25.19 -13.04 8.37
CA THR A 400 -24.76 -13.49 7.04
C THR A 400 -25.35 -12.68 5.88
N VAL A 401 -26.26 -11.73 6.17
CA VAL A 401 -26.92 -10.90 5.17
C VAL A 401 -26.16 -9.59 5.02
N SER A 402 -25.89 -9.19 3.77
CA SER A 402 -25.18 -7.95 3.45
C SER A 402 -25.92 -7.15 2.38
N HIS A 403 -26.02 -5.84 2.57
CA HIS A 403 -26.60 -4.89 1.63
C HIS A 403 -25.67 -3.73 1.37
N LYS A 404 -25.68 -3.21 0.13
CA LYS A 404 -25.01 -1.96 -0.22
C LYS A 404 -25.67 -0.81 0.52
N LEU A 405 -24.90 0.10 1.09
CA LEU A 405 -25.40 1.36 1.65
C LEU A 405 -25.24 2.52 0.67
N ALA A 406 -24.11 2.57 -0.03
CA ALA A 406 -23.82 3.62 -0.99
C ALA A 406 -22.72 3.23 -1.98
N THR A 407 -22.66 3.96 -3.10
CA THR A 407 -21.58 3.89 -4.09
C THR A 407 -20.93 5.25 -4.27
N ILE A 408 -19.65 5.29 -4.64
CA ILE A 408 -18.92 6.52 -4.99
C ILE A 408 -18.28 6.41 -6.38
N THR A 409 -18.47 7.45 -7.20
CA THR A 409 -17.86 7.55 -8.53
C THR A 409 -16.41 8.03 -8.43
N ALA A 410 -15.45 7.21 -8.89
CA ALA A 410 -14.03 7.49 -8.71
C ALA A 410 -13.53 8.82 -9.29
N GLY A 411 -14.11 9.30 -10.41
CA GLY A 411 -13.63 10.50 -11.10
C GLY A 411 -13.98 11.83 -10.41
N ASN A 412 -15.15 11.92 -9.76
CA ASN A 412 -15.66 13.18 -9.20
C ASN A 412 -16.20 13.04 -7.76
N GLY A 413 -16.20 11.83 -7.22
CA GLY A 413 -16.71 11.53 -5.88
C GLY A 413 -18.21 11.71 -5.75
N THR A 414 -18.98 11.45 -6.81
CA THR A 414 -20.45 11.42 -6.73
C THR A 414 -20.88 10.26 -5.83
N ILE A 415 -21.50 10.56 -4.69
CA ILE A 415 -22.01 9.56 -3.74
C ILE A 415 -23.50 9.35 -3.98
N SER A 416 -23.91 8.10 -4.15
CA SER A 416 -25.30 7.67 -4.31
C SER A 416 -25.70 6.76 -3.17
N ILE A 417 -26.78 7.11 -2.48
CA ILE A 417 -27.31 6.34 -1.34
C ILE A 417 -28.26 5.26 -1.84
N GLU A 418 -28.03 4.02 -1.40
CA GLU A 418 -28.85 2.87 -1.76
C GLU A 418 -30.10 2.78 -0.89
N LYS A 419 -31.26 2.68 -1.54
CA LYS A 419 -32.55 2.63 -0.85
C LYS A 419 -32.98 1.20 -0.58
N ASN A 420 -32.59 0.68 0.57
CA ASN A 420 -32.98 -0.64 1.06
C ASN A 420 -33.28 -0.60 2.57
N ASP A 421 -33.70 -1.73 3.13
CA ASP A 421 -34.19 -1.78 4.51
C ASP A 421 -33.07 -1.57 5.54
N PHE A 422 -31.82 -1.92 5.25
CA PHE A 422 -30.68 -1.66 6.14
C PHE A 422 -30.36 -0.16 6.17
N THR A 423 -30.28 0.49 5.01
CA THR A 423 -30.06 1.95 4.94
C THR A 423 -31.16 2.70 5.67
N LYS A 424 -32.43 2.31 5.46
CA LYS A 424 -33.57 2.91 6.15
C LYS A 424 -33.49 2.72 7.66
N ASP A 425 -33.19 1.51 8.15
CA ASP A 425 -33.17 1.26 9.60
C ASP A 425 -32.01 2.00 10.30
N ILE A 426 -30.81 2.01 9.71
CA ILE A 426 -29.65 2.75 10.24
C ILE A 426 -29.91 4.26 10.23
N LEU A 427 -30.38 4.81 9.10
CA LEU A 427 -30.63 6.25 8.95
C LEU A 427 -31.59 6.77 10.02
N ASN A 428 -32.59 5.98 10.40
CA ASN A 428 -33.64 6.41 11.31
C ASN A 428 -33.27 6.32 12.79
N LYS A 429 -32.08 5.80 13.15
CA LYS A 429 -31.66 5.60 14.54
C LYS A 429 -31.52 6.89 15.34
N TYR A 430 -30.90 7.92 14.75
CA TYR A 430 -30.66 9.16 15.48
C TYR A 430 -31.95 10.00 15.57
N GLY A 431 -32.19 10.55 16.76
CA GLY A 431 -33.50 11.00 17.20
C GLY A 431 -33.81 12.46 16.88
N SER A 432 -32.78 13.29 16.70
CA SER A 432 -32.94 14.74 16.51
C SER A 432 -31.85 15.36 15.64
N VAL A 433 -32.11 16.57 15.14
CA VAL A 433 -31.16 17.36 14.32
C VAL A 433 -29.86 17.68 15.09
N SER A 434 -29.88 17.67 16.42
CA SER A 434 -28.70 17.91 17.27
C SER A 434 -27.80 16.69 17.48
N GLU A 435 -28.28 15.47 17.16
CA GLU A 435 -27.57 14.21 17.42
C GLU A 435 -26.79 13.73 16.18
N LEU A 436 -26.14 14.65 15.47
CA LEU A 436 -25.43 14.33 14.21
C LEU A 436 -24.24 13.37 14.39
N ALA A 437 -23.75 13.20 15.62
CA ALA A 437 -22.73 12.20 15.92
C ALA A 437 -23.18 10.78 15.53
N ASP A 438 -24.47 10.47 15.72
CA ASP A 438 -25.04 9.15 15.46
C ASP A 438 -25.59 8.99 14.03
N ALA A 439 -25.45 10.02 13.19
CA ALA A 439 -25.89 9.95 11.80
C ALA A 439 -25.05 8.95 11.00
N LEU A 440 -25.68 8.30 10.01
CA LEU A 440 -24.97 7.45 9.05
C LEU A 440 -23.83 8.27 8.41
N THR A 441 -22.60 7.78 8.56
CA THR A 441 -21.39 8.51 8.20
C THR A 441 -20.49 7.63 7.32
N PHE A 442 -19.96 8.20 6.24
CA PHE A 442 -18.96 7.56 5.39
C PHE A 442 -17.66 8.36 5.41
N THR A 443 -16.54 7.70 5.62
CA THR A 443 -15.22 8.32 5.44
C THR A 443 -14.81 8.19 3.98
N VAL A 444 -14.60 9.33 3.31
CA VAL A 444 -14.15 9.43 1.92
C VAL A 444 -12.63 9.68 1.91
N LEU A 445 -11.95 9.07 0.94
CA LEU A 445 -10.53 9.18 0.68
C LEU A 445 -10.30 9.78 -0.72
N ALA A 446 -9.49 10.83 -0.78
CA ALA A 446 -8.87 11.32 -2.00
C ALA A 446 -7.55 10.55 -2.24
N ASP A 447 -7.60 9.55 -3.11
CA ASP A 447 -6.47 8.71 -3.49
C ASP A 447 -5.69 9.40 -4.62
N VAL A 448 -4.46 9.82 -4.32
CA VAL A 448 -3.57 10.48 -5.29
C VAL A 448 -2.59 9.46 -5.84
N LYS A 449 -2.47 9.43 -7.16
CA LYS A 449 -1.50 8.59 -7.88
C LYS A 449 -0.72 9.44 -8.87
N THR A 450 0.46 8.96 -9.26
CA THR A 450 1.26 9.52 -10.35
C THR A 450 1.72 8.40 -11.29
N CYS A 451 2.86 8.56 -11.93
CA CYS A 451 3.50 7.62 -12.83
C CYS A 451 4.43 6.63 -12.12
N ASP A 452 4.71 5.51 -12.78
CA ASP A 452 5.81 4.61 -12.41
C ASP A 452 7.17 5.30 -12.60
N PRO A 453 8.22 4.90 -11.85
CA PRO A 453 8.27 3.77 -10.90
C PRO A 453 7.69 4.07 -9.50
N ALA A 454 7.17 5.28 -9.29
CA ALA A 454 6.80 5.79 -7.97
C ALA A 454 5.32 6.23 -7.90
N SER A 455 4.42 5.37 -8.39
CA SER A 455 3.00 5.68 -8.58
C SER A 455 2.27 6.14 -7.31
N ASP A 456 2.76 5.74 -6.14
CA ASP A 456 2.16 6.01 -4.82
C ASP A 456 2.96 7.02 -3.98
N LEU A 457 3.93 7.71 -4.58
CA LEU A 457 4.91 8.50 -3.83
C LEU A 457 4.37 9.81 -3.26
N ILE A 458 3.35 10.40 -3.89
CA ILE A 458 2.80 11.69 -3.46
C ILE A 458 2.05 11.51 -2.14
N ASN A 459 2.61 12.10 -1.07
CA ASN A 459 1.97 12.11 0.23
C ASN A 459 0.99 13.29 0.34
N LEU A 460 -0.31 13.01 0.20
CA LEU A 460 -1.37 13.99 0.41
C LEU A 460 -1.86 13.99 1.87
N THR A 461 -1.63 15.08 2.58
CA THR A 461 -2.16 15.33 3.93
C THR A 461 -3.61 15.83 3.86
N ASN A 462 -4.42 15.50 4.87
CA ASN A 462 -5.86 15.79 4.95
C ASN A 462 -6.68 15.18 3.81
N LYS A 463 -6.24 14.03 3.29
CA LYS A 463 -6.89 13.31 2.19
C LYS A 463 -8.19 12.59 2.56
N THR A 464 -8.52 12.49 3.86
CA THR A 464 -9.75 11.86 4.35
C THR A 464 -10.67 12.88 5.01
N PHE A 465 -11.98 12.66 4.87
CA PHE A 465 -13.03 13.47 5.50
C PHE A 465 -14.33 12.69 5.56
N ASP A 466 -15.19 13.07 6.51
CA ASP A 466 -16.47 12.40 6.73
C ASP A 466 -17.60 13.04 5.94
N VAL A 467 -18.51 12.20 5.44
CA VAL A 467 -19.76 12.56 4.77
C VAL A 467 -20.92 12.00 5.58
N LYS A 468 -21.76 12.88 6.13
CA LYS A 468 -22.95 12.48 6.91
C LYS A 468 -24.20 12.48 6.05
N VAL A 469 -24.96 11.39 6.14
CA VAL A 469 -26.28 11.25 5.52
C VAL A 469 -27.33 11.80 6.47
N ILE A 470 -27.93 12.92 6.09
CA ILE A 470 -28.87 13.64 6.93
C ILE A 470 -30.29 13.09 6.74
N LYS A 471 -30.83 12.48 7.78
CA LYS A 471 -32.22 12.00 7.88
C LYS A 471 -33.21 13.11 7.53
N PRO A 472 -34.20 12.85 6.66
CA PRO A 472 -35.06 13.90 6.12
C PRO A 472 -35.98 14.60 7.15
N LEU A 473 -36.50 13.88 8.14
CA LEU A 473 -37.45 14.44 9.11
C LEU A 473 -37.40 13.75 10.48
N PHE A 474 -37.96 14.43 11.48
CA PHE A 474 -37.97 14.04 12.89
C PHE A 474 -39.33 14.30 13.52
N VAL A 475 -39.66 13.50 14.55
CA VAL A 475 -40.75 13.81 15.48
C VAL A 475 -40.20 14.73 16.56
N LYS A 476 -40.67 15.96 16.62
CA LYS A 476 -40.28 16.93 17.66
C LYS A 476 -41.06 16.71 18.94
N SER A 477 -42.37 16.49 18.84
CA SER A 477 -43.23 16.24 19.99
C SER A 477 -44.51 15.51 19.59
N VAL A 478 -45.11 14.85 20.57
CA VAL A 478 -46.44 14.21 20.47
C VAL A 478 -47.26 14.68 21.66
N SER A 479 -48.51 15.06 21.43
CA SER A 479 -49.40 15.53 22.49
C SER A 479 -50.82 15.04 22.32
N VAL A 480 -51.45 14.79 23.47
CA VAL A 480 -52.88 14.46 23.61
C VAL A 480 -53.37 15.24 24.83
N ALA A 481 -54.60 15.75 24.77
CA ALA A 481 -55.20 16.40 25.93
C ALA A 481 -55.30 15.40 27.10
N ALA A 482 -55.05 15.88 28.32
CA ALA A 482 -55.21 15.03 29.50
C ALA A 482 -56.66 14.55 29.62
N MET A 483 -56.82 13.28 29.96
CA MET A 483 -58.13 12.67 30.17
C MET A 483 -58.54 12.82 31.64
N THR A 484 -59.83 12.65 31.95
CA THR A 484 -60.32 12.64 33.33
C THR A 484 -61.25 11.46 33.51
N LEU A 485 -60.97 10.60 34.50
CA LEU A 485 -61.85 9.48 34.80
C LEU A 485 -63.27 9.96 35.10
N ASN A 486 -64.26 9.16 34.70
CA ASN A 486 -65.69 9.47 34.79
C ASN A 486 -66.14 10.70 33.99
N ASN A 487 -65.32 11.24 33.09
CA ASN A 487 -65.71 12.26 32.12
C ASN A 487 -65.64 11.69 30.71
N TYR A 488 -66.79 11.22 30.19
CA TYR A 488 -66.87 10.58 28.89
C TYR A 488 -66.28 11.42 27.74
N GLN A 489 -66.51 12.74 27.76
CA GLN A 489 -66.07 13.66 26.71
C GLN A 489 -64.55 13.83 26.68
N SER A 490 -63.88 13.74 27.82
CA SER A 490 -62.41 13.85 27.89
C SER A 490 -61.70 12.50 27.71
N MET A 491 -62.42 11.39 27.60
CA MET A 491 -61.84 10.05 27.41
C MET A 491 -62.13 9.43 26.05
N THR A 492 -63.08 9.96 25.28
CA THR A 492 -63.51 9.37 24.01
C THR A 492 -63.04 10.22 22.84
N ASN A 493 -62.44 9.60 21.83
CA ASN A 493 -62.08 10.26 20.57
C ASN A 493 -61.18 11.50 20.76
N VAL A 494 -60.27 11.45 21.73
CA VAL A 494 -59.37 12.57 22.04
C VAL A 494 -58.32 12.68 20.93
N PRO A 495 -58.22 13.83 20.23
CA PRO A 495 -57.28 13.99 19.12
C PRO A 495 -55.82 13.90 19.54
N VAL A 496 -55.02 13.22 18.73
CA VAL A 496 -53.56 13.21 18.84
C VAL A 496 -52.98 14.32 17.96
N LYS A 497 -51.91 14.97 18.41
CA LYS A 497 -51.14 15.93 17.62
C LYS A 497 -49.67 15.54 17.59
N PHE A 498 -49.11 15.47 16.39
CA PHE A 498 -47.67 15.32 16.17
C PHE A 498 -47.08 16.62 15.64
N GLU A 499 -45.93 17.00 16.18
CA GLU A 499 -45.10 18.04 15.60
C GLU A 499 -43.93 17.40 14.86
N PHE A 500 -43.96 17.51 13.53
CA PHE A 500 -42.84 17.11 12.68
C PHE A 500 -41.96 18.31 12.33
N VAL A 501 -40.65 18.06 12.23
CA VAL A 501 -39.68 19.00 11.67
C VAL A 501 -38.81 18.32 10.63
N ASP A 502 -38.36 19.07 9.63
CA ASP A 502 -37.37 18.58 8.66
C ASP A 502 -35.93 18.71 9.17
N PHE A 503 -34.96 18.29 8.35
CA PHE A 503 -33.53 18.44 8.60
C PHE A 503 -33.05 19.90 8.74
N ASN A 504 -33.82 20.88 8.27
CA ASN A 504 -33.58 22.31 8.50
C ASN A 504 -34.22 22.83 9.80
N ASN A 505 -34.85 21.93 10.58
CA ASN A 505 -35.64 22.25 11.75
C ASN A 505 -36.87 23.14 11.44
N TYR A 506 -37.43 23.02 10.24
CA TYR A 506 -38.66 23.71 9.85
C TYR A 506 -39.87 22.89 10.24
N THR A 507 -40.83 23.53 10.91
CA THR A 507 -42.15 22.96 11.15
C THR A 507 -42.90 22.77 9.83
N GLN A 508 -43.93 21.93 9.83
CA GLN A 508 -44.78 21.73 8.65
C GLN A 508 -45.32 23.04 8.05
N ALA A 509 -45.76 23.98 8.90
CA ALA A 509 -46.26 25.28 8.46
C ALA A 509 -45.15 26.15 7.82
N LYS A 510 -43.95 26.14 8.41
CA LYS A 510 -42.79 26.87 7.86
C LYS A 510 -42.31 26.26 6.55
N PHE A 511 -42.26 24.92 6.46
CA PHE A 511 -41.96 24.19 5.24
C PHE A 511 -42.96 24.54 4.12
N TRP A 512 -44.26 24.52 4.42
CA TRP A 512 -45.32 24.91 3.48
C TRP A 512 -45.10 26.33 2.95
N ALA A 513 -44.87 27.29 3.84
CA ALA A 513 -44.58 28.68 3.47
C ALA A 513 -43.35 28.80 2.55
N ASN A 514 -42.27 28.09 2.88
CA ASN A 514 -41.04 28.08 2.08
C ASN A 514 -41.21 27.38 0.73
N SER A 515 -42.16 26.45 0.60
CA SER A 515 -42.50 25.78 -0.66
C SER A 515 -43.33 26.62 -1.64
N ASN A 516 -43.52 27.92 -1.36
CA ASN A 516 -44.44 28.80 -2.07
C ASN A 516 -45.90 28.27 -2.07
N PRO A 517 -46.41 27.91 -0.89
CA PRO A 517 -47.62 27.12 -0.71
C PRO A 517 -47.99 26.11 -1.81
N LYS A 518 -47.06 25.26 -2.24
CA LYS A 518 -47.30 24.28 -3.34
C LYS A 518 -47.26 22.83 -2.92
N VAL A 519 -46.39 22.47 -1.97
CA VAL A 519 -46.16 21.07 -1.61
C VAL A 519 -46.36 20.88 -0.12
N ALA A 520 -47.33 20.05 0.26
CA ALA A 520 -47.55 19.75 1.67
C ALA A 520 -46.39 18.92 2.25
N PHE A 521 -46.13 19.09 3.54
CA PHE A 521 -45.05 18.38 4.24
C PHE A 521 -45.20 16.85 4.10
N LYS A 522 -46.42 16.35 4.33
CA LYS A 522 -46.78 14.93 4.16
C LYS A 522 -46.41 14.40 2.78
N ASP A 523 -46.78 15.15 1.74
CA ASP A 523 -46.65 14.69 0.35
C ASP A 523 -45.19 14.70 -0.10
N PHE A 524 -44.41 15.71 0.33
CA PHE A 524 -42.98 15.78 0.02
C PHE A 524 -42.21 14.61 0.64
N TYR A 525 -42.36 14.39 1.95
CA TYR A 525 -41.67 13.31 2.68
C TYR A 525 -42.34 11.95 2.56
N LYS A 526 -43.50 11.88 1.89
CA LYS A 526 -44.36 10.71 1.70
C LYS A 526 -44.70 10.00 3.01
N ILE A 527 -45.19 10.75 4.01
CA ILE A 527 -45.68 10.16 5.26
C ILE A 527 -46.94 9.35 4.94
N ALA A 528 -46.82 8.03 5.06
CA ALA A 528 -47.80 7.07 4.59
C ALA A 528 -48.77 6.63 5.70
N SER A 529 -48.24 6.35 6.91
CA SER A 529 -49.06 5.90 8.04
C SER A 529 -48.45 6.27 9.39
N ILE A 530 -49.31 6.28 10.41
CA ILE A 530 -48.96 6.34 11.84
C ILE A 530 -49.76 5.23 12.51
N GLU A 531 -49.08 4.16 12.92
CA GLU A 531 -49.71 2.93 13.40
C GLU A 531 -49.12 2.53 14.76
N GLN A 532 -49.91 1.85 15.59
CA GLN A 532 -49.42 1.26 16.83
C GLN A 532 -48.41 0.14 16.51
N ASP A 533 -47.21 0.21 17.08
CA ASP A 533 -46.14 -0.78 16.90
C ASP A 533 -45.63 -1.25 18.26
N GLY A 534 -46.42 -2.08 18.93
CA GLY A 534 -46.09 -2.67 20.23
C GLY A 534 -47.24 -2.66 21.22
N ASP A 535 -46.94 -3.09 22.45
CA ASP A 535 -47.89 -3.13 23.55
C ASP A 535 -48.11 -1.74 24.16
N ILE A 536 -49.38 -1.38 24.40
CA ILE A 536 -49.71 -0.18 25.18
C ILE A 536 -49.34 -0.42 26.64
N THR A 537 -48.64 0.53 27.24
CA THR A 537 -48.20 0.44 28.64
C THR A 537 -48.78 1.56 29.49
N THR A 538 -48.89 1.30 30.80
CA THR A 538 -49.43 2.23 31.80
C THR A 538 -48.65 2.11 33.11
N ASN A 539 -48.60 3.18 33.89
CA ASN A 539 -48.10 3.16 35.27
C ASN A 539 -49.23 3.01 36.32
N TYR A 540 -50.44 2.65 35.90
CA TYR A 540 -51.62 2.44 36.77
C TYR A 540 -51.33 1.59 38.02
N SER A 541 -50.52 0.53 37.89
CA SER A 541 -50.13 -0.34 39.01
C SER A 541 -48.91 0.17 39.81
N GLY A 542 -48.52 1.43 39.67
CA GLY A 542 -47.34 2.03 40.30
C GLY A 542 -46.00 1.82 39.56
N ALA A 543 -45.99 1.11 38.44
CA ALA A 543 -44.83 0.90 37.57
C ALA A 543 -45.28 0.69 36.13
N TRP A 544 -44.45 1.04 35.14
CA TRP A 544 -44.75 0.84 33.73
C TRP A 544 -44.90 -0.65 33.39
N LYS A 545 -46.10 -1.05 32.98
CA LYS A 545 -46.44 -2.42 32.56
C LYS A 545 -47.40 -2.37 31.38
N LYS A 546 -47.52 -3.48 30.64
CA LYS A 546 -48.59 -3.68 29.65
C LYS A 546 -49.95 -3.43 30.31
N ILE A 547 -50.87 -2.80 29.58
CA ILE A 547 -52.23 -2.59 30.06
C ILE A 547 -52.89 -3.93 30.42
N ASP A 548 -53.49 -3.97 31.61
CA ASP A 548 -54.47 -4.98 31.98
C ASP A 548 -55.86 -4.50 31.58
N GLU A 549 -56.46 -5.17 30.59
CA GLU A 549 -57.78 -4.82 30.07
C GLU A 549 -58.94 -5.03 31.06
N SER A 550 -58.69 -5.72 32.18
CA SER A 550 -59.65 -5.80 33.29
C SER A 550 -59.69 -4.51 34.12
N ASP A 551 -58.62 -3.71 34.09
CA ASP A 551 -58.53 -2.40 34.73
C ASP A 551 -58.96 -1.28 33.79
N ILE A 552 -58.28 -1.16 32.64
CA ILE A 552 -58.49 -0.10 31.66
C ILE A 552 -58.32 -0.63 30.25
N LYS A 553 -59.07 -0.08 29.29
CA LYS A 553 -58.89 -0.33 27.86
C LYS A 553 -58.53 0.96 27.16
N VAL A 554 -57.49 0.93 26.34
CA VAL A 554 -57.04 2.07 25.55
C VAL A 554 -56.98 1.66 24.09
N THR A 555 -57.48 2.52 23.22
CA THR A 555 -57.46 2.29 21.77
C THR A 555 -56.95 3.53 21.06
N TYR A 556 -55.94 3.35 20.21
CA TYR A 556 -55.55 4.35 19.23
C TYR A 556 -56.19 4.00 17.88
N THR A 557 -56.93 4.95 17.31
CA THR A 557 -57.47 4.85 15.95
C THR A 557 -56.64 5.76 15.04
N PRO A 558 -55.87 5.20 14.09
CA PRO A 558 -55.08 5.98 13.14
C PRO A 558 -55.93 7.00 12.37
N GLY A 559 -55.34 8.17 12.11
CA GLY A 559 -55.97 9.21 11.30
C GLY A 559 -55.83 8.96 9.81
N THR A 560 -56.61 9.70 9.03
CA THR A 560 -56.52 9.70 7.56
C THR A 560 -55.28 10.42 7.02
N LEU A 561 -54.53 11.11 7.89
CA LEU A 561 -53.44 12.01 7.51
C LEU A 561 -53.91 13.06 6.50
N ALA A 562 -55.14 13.54 6.63
CA ALA A 562 -55.67 14.64 5.83
C ALA A 562 -54.80 15.89 6.02
N VAL A 563 -54.67 16.70 4.97
CA VAL A 563 -53.83 17.90 4.96
C VAL A 563 -54.71 19.13 4.79
N SER A 564 -54.46 20.16 5.60
CA SER A 564 -55.06 21.49 5.48
C SER A 564 -53.96 22.54 5.58
N GLY A 565 -53.87 23.44 4.59
CA GLY A 565 -52.83 24.48 4.56
C GLY A 565 -51.40 23.93 4.59
N GLY A 566 -51.16 22.78 3.94
CA GLY A 566 -49.84 22.13 3.90
C GLY A 566 -49.43 21.38 5.17
N VAL A 567 -50.27 21.37 6.20
CA VAL A 567 -50.05 20.72 7.50
C VAL A 567 -51.02 19.55 7.67
N ILE A 568 -50.57 18.44 8.26
CA ILE A 568 -51.47 17.32 8.58
C ILE A 568 -52.46 17.77 9.67
N SER A 569 -53.75 17.60 9.41
CA SER A 569 -54.85 17.99 10.30
C SER A 569 -55.48 16.81 11.06
N ASP A 570 -55.22 15.57 10.64
CA ASP A 570 -55.79 14.37 11.26
C ASP A 570 -54.71 13.30 11.49
N TYR A 571 -54.23 13.20 12.73
CA TYR A 571 -53.26 12.18 13.17
C TYR A 571 -53.93 10.99 13.89
N GLY A 572 -55.26 10.96 13.94
CA GLY A 572 -56.00 9.96 14.68
C GLY A 572 -56.35 10.39 16.10
N LYS A 573 -56.94 9.44 16.83
CA LYS A 573 -57.60 9.69 18.11
C LYS A 573 -57.33 8.55 19.10
N VAL A 574 -57.27 8.88 20.38
CA VAL A 574 -57.19 7.91 21.46
C VAL A 574 -58.50 7.90 22.23
N SER A 575 -58.95 6.70 22.61
CA SER A 575 -60.05 6.52 23.57
C SER A 575 -59.59 5.67 24.75
N LEU A 576 -60.12 5.97 25.93
CA LEU A 576 -59.91 5.20 27.16
C LEU A 576 -61.26 4.81 27.77
N VAL A 577 -61.36 3.55 28.20
CA VAL A 577 -62.48 3.02 28.96
C VAL A 577 -61.95 2.46 30.28
N GLN A 578 -62.47 2.98 31.39
CA GLN A 578 -62.22 2.37 32.70
C GLN A 578 -63.14 1.16 32.87
N VAL A 579 -62.55 0.00 33.14
CA VAL A 579 -63.27 -1.28 33.31
C VAL A 579 -63.42 -1.59 34.78
N ASN A 580 -62.32 -1.49 35.54
CA ASN A 580 -62.36 -1.64 36.99
C ASN A 580 -62.92 -0.37 37.64
N GLN A 581 -64.04 -0.51 38.35
CA GLN A 581 -64.78 0.60 38.97
C GLN A 581 -64.16 1.12 40.28
N SER A 582 -62.92 0.73 40.57
CA SER A 582 -62.15 1.30 41.68
C SER A 582 -61.84 2.78 41.44
N ARG A 583 -61.77 3.56 42.52
CA ARG A 583 -61.35 4.96 42.45
C ARG A 583 -59.84 5.03 42.25
N ALA A 584 -59.41 5.06 41.00
CA ALA A 584 -58.00 5.20 40.66
C ALA A 584 -57.46 6.61 40.94
N ASN A 585 -56.20 6.67 41.35
CA ASN A 585 -55.40 7.89 41.34
C ASN A 585 -54.99 8.23 39.90
N GLY A 586 -54.42 9.42 39.68
CA GLY A 586 -53.93 9.77 38.34
C GLY A 586 -52.80 8.84 37.87
N PHE A 587 -52.77 8.55 36.56
CA PHE A 587 -51.80 7.65 35.93
C PHE A 587 -51.50 8.11 34.49
N ASP A 588 -50.44 7.55 33.90
CA ASP A 588 -50.00 7.83 32.54
C ASP A 588 -50.09 6.59 31.66
N VAL A 589 -50.34 6.81 30.38
CA VAL A 589 -50.39 5.78 29.34
C VAL A 589 -49.40 6.12 28.23
N LYS A 590 -48.74 5.11 27.68
CA LYS A 590 -47.86 5.19 26.51
C LYS A 590 -48.30 4.20 25.45
N ILE A 591 -48.50 4.69 24.23
CA ILE A 591 -48.83 3.90 23.06
C ILE A 591 -47.63 4.01 22.09
N PRO A 592 -46.82 2.95 21.91
CA PRO A 592 -45.73 2.98 20.95
C PRO A 592 -46.29 3.02 19.52
N VAL A 593 -45.76 3.92 18.70
CA VAL A 593 -46.18 4.09 17.31
C VAL A 593 -45.01 4.11 16.33
N ALA A 594 -45.27 3.59 15.14
CA ALA A 594 -44.40 3.61 13.97
C ALA A 594 -44.97 4.57 12.91
N ILE A 595 -44.12 5.46 12.40
CA ILE A 595 -44.48 6.45 11.37
C ILE A 595 -43.71 6.12 10.10
N THR A 596 -44.41 5.63 9.08
CA THR A 596 -43.80 5.22 7.80
C THR A 596 -43.68 6.42 6.87
N TYR A 597 -42.49 6.66 6.31
CA TYR A 597 -42.22 7.71 5.33
C TYR A 597 -41.27 7.23 4.22
N ASN A 598 -40.90 8.11 3.28
CA ASN A 598 -40.15 7.71 2.08
C ASN A 598 -38.81 6.99 2.36
N TRP A 599 -38.12 7.32 3.46
CA TRP A 599 -36.81 6.74 3.83
C TRP A 599 -36.85 5.90 5.12
N GLY A 600 -38.01 5.31 5.44
CA GLY A 600 -38.13 4.29 6.48
C GLY A 600 -39.20 4.61 7.52
N THR A 601 -38.90 4.30 8.78
CA THR A 601 -39.87 4.36 9.87
C THR A 601 -39.29 5.11 11.06
N LEU A 602 -40.05 6.06 11.60
CA LEU A 602 -39.74 6.71 12.86
C LEU A 602 -40.50 6.00 13.99
N TYR A 603 -39.87 5.86 15.15
CA TYR A 603 -40.47 5.25 16.33
C TYR A 603 -40.58 6.28 17.45
N THR A 604 -41.76 6.38 18.06
CA THR A 604 -42.03 7.29 19.18
C THR A 604 -43.22 6.79 19.99
N ASP A 605 -43.52 7.42 21.13
CA ASP A 605 -44.66 7.09 21.97
C ASP A 605 -45.70 8.22 21.93
N ILE A 606 -46.98 7.87 21.79
CA ILE A 606 -48.08 8.75 22.19
C ILE A 606 -48.24 8.60 23.70
N GLN A 607 -47.90 9.64 24.45
CA GLN A 607 -48.01 9.66 25.91
C GLN A 607 -49.09 10.66 26.36
N PHE A 608 -49.91 10.26 27.33
CA PHE A 608 -50.91 11.14 27.93
C PHE A 608 -51.19 10.80 29.39
N HIS A 609 -51.62 11.83 30.12
CA HIS A 609 -52.00 11.73 31.53
C HIS A 609 -53.52 11.53 31.68
N VAL A 610 -53.90 10.71 32.65
CA VAL A 610 -55.28 10.45 33.05
C VAL A 610 -55.46 10.94 34.47
N ASN A 611 -56.24 12.01 34.65
CA ASN A 611 -56.54 12.59 35.95
C ASN A 611 -57.55 11.72 36.70
N PRO A 612 -57.48 11.69 38.05
CA PRO A 612 -58.52 11.06 38.85
C PRO A 612 -59.87 11.76 38.64
N ALA A 613 -60.98 11.04 38.88
CA ALA A 613 -62.31 11.64 38.86
C ALA A 613 -62.40 12.76 39.91
N SER A 614 -62.92 13.93 39.53
CA SER A 614 -63.11 15.05 40.45
C SER A 614 -64.02 14.64 41.60
N ALA A 615 -63.57 14.82 42.85
CA ALA A 615 -64.46 14.67 44.00
C ALA A 615 -65.55 15.74 43.91
N ALA A 616 -66.82 15.33 43.91
CA ALA A 616 -67.91 16.26 44.15
C ALA A 616 -67.73 16.81 45.58
N ALA A 617 -67.16 18.00 45.71
CA ALA A 617 -67.13 18.71 46.97
C ALA A 617 -68.55 19.18 47.29
N ARG A 618 -69.28 18.43 48.13
CA ARG A 618 -70.26 18.98 49.08
C ARG A 618 -70.41 18.04 50.29
N LYS A 619 -69.89 18.47 51.42
CA LYS A 619 -70.62 18.36 52.68
C LYS A 619 -70.67 19.75 53.29
N HIS A 620 -71.90 20.26 53.43
CA HIS A 620 -72.23 21.40 54.28
C HIS A 620 -71.84 21.11 55.72
#